data_AF-A0A397KUW0-F1
#
_entry.id   AF-A0A397KUW0-F1
#
_cell.length_a   1.000
_cell.length_b   1.000
_cell.length_c   1.000
_cell.angle_alpha   90.00
_cell.angle_beta   90.00
_cell.angle_gamma   90.00
#
_symmetry.space_group_name_H-M   'P 1'
#
loop_
_entity.id
_entity.type
_entity.pdbx_description
1 polymer ?
#
loop_
_entity_poly.entity_id
_entity_poly.type
_entity_poly.pdbx_seq_one_letter_code
_entity_poly.pdbx_strand_id
1 'polypeptide(L)'
;RGLPKFCRCGEEATIKTSGTAKNPGRLFYCCPNGSEGDKYHLFTWTDERVVEEVEDLKCLVSDLEAEVSEVKADVAGLEKQVEHSMAMIGLARNRCCTIL
;
A
#
# COMPACT_ATOMS: atom_id res chain seq x y z
N ARG A 1 6.53 9.39 9.21
CA ARG A 1 6.09 7.98 9.17
C ARG A 1 6.75 7.37 7.95
N GLY A 2 7.12 6.10 8.00
CA GLY A 2 8.14 5.57 7.11
C GLY A 2 9.31 4.95 7.85
N LEU A 3 9.88 3.89 7.26
CA LEU A 3 11.28 3.57 7.49
C LEU A 3 12.15 4.76 7.02
N PRO A 4 12.97 5.37 7.89
CA PRO A 4 13.80 6.49 7.51
C PRO A 4 14.82 6.09 6.44
N LYS A 5 14.82 6.78 5.31
CA LYS A 5 15.82 6.60 4.24
C LYS A 5 16.97 7.60 4.35
N PHE A 6 16.70 8.83 4.80
CA PHE A 6 17.68 9.90 4.85
C PHE A 6 17.61 10.67 6.16
N CYS A 7 18.77 11.19 6.58
CA CYS A 7 18.91 12.14 7.66
C CYS A 7 18.59 13.57 7.16
N ARG A 8 18.27 14.47 8.09
CA ARG A 8 18.07 15.92 7.80
C ARG A 8 19.30 16.60 7.20
N CYS A 9 20.49 16.05 7.39
CA CYS A 9 21.71 16.57 6.79
C CYS A 9 21.95 16.09 5.34
N GLY A 10 21.06 15.27 4.78
CA GLY A 10 21.16 14.75 3.41
C GLY A 10 21.80 13.37 3.28
N GLU A 11 22.47 12.88 4.33
CA GLU A 11 23.09 11.55 4.31
C GLU A 11 22.07 10.41 4.41
N GLU A 12 22.38 9.27 3.79
CA GLU A 12 21.55 8.07 3.86
C GLU A 12 21.56 7.46 5.27
N ALA A 13 20.38 7.01 5.71
CA ALA A 13 20.23 6.35 6.99
C ALA A 13 20.89 4.96 6.98
N THR A 14 21.60 4.63 8.04
CA THR A 14 22.23 3.32 8.24
C THR A 14 21.57 2.59 9.41
N ILE A 15 21.49 1.26 9.35
CA ILE A 15 21.00 0.44 10.45
C ILE A 15 22.20 -0.05 11.26
N LYS A 16 22.13 0.09 12.58
CA LYS A 16 23.15 -0.41 13.53
C LYS A 16 22.51 -1.22 14.65
N THR A 17 23.31 -2.09 15.25
CA THR A 17 22.94 -2.86 16.42
C THR A 17 23.40 -2.14 17.69
N SER A 18 22.50 -1.96 18.66
CA SER A 18 22.83 -1.34 19.94
C SER A 18 23.71 -2.27 20.79
N GLY A 19 24.88 -1.77 21.17
CA GLY A 19 25.76 -2.41 22.14
C GLY A 19 25.51 -1.97 23.59
N THR A 20 24.46 -1.19 23.85
CA THR A 20 24.18 -0.67 25.19
C THR A 20 23.64 -1.76 26.11
N ALA A 21 24.00 -1.73 27.39
CA ALA A 21 23.44 -2.65 28.39
C ALA A 21 21.91 -2.51 28.55
N LYS A 22 21.37 -1.32 28.24
CA LYS A 22 19.93 -1.04 28.34
C LYS A 22 19.13 -1.67 27.19
N ASN A 23 19.69 -1.71 25.98
CA ASN A 23 19.00 -2.22 24.79
C ASN A 23 19.92 -3.17 23.98
N PRO A 24 20.45 -4.24 24.58
CA PRO A 24 21.44 -5.07 23.92
C PRO A 24 20.85 -5.73 22.67
N GLY A 25 21.54 -5.60 21.54
CA GLY A 25 21.14 -6.23 20.28
C GLY A 25 20.00 -5.53 19.52
N ARG A 26 19.36 -4.49 20.09
CA ARG A 26 18.25 -3.80 19.42
C ARG A 26 18.74 -2.97 18.22
N LEU A 27 18.03 -3.06 17.10
CA LEU A 27 18.38 -2.34 15.86
C LEU A 27 17.82 -0.93 15.84
N PHE A 28 18.60 0.02 15.33
CA PHE A 28 18.19 1.40 15.14
C PHE A 28 18.69 1.97 13.81
N TYR A 29 17.90 2.88 13.23
CA TYR A 29 18.33 3.74 12.13
C TYR A 29 19.09 4.94 12.68
N CYS A 30 20.21 5.28 12.04
CA CYS A 30 21.00 6.45 12.39
C CYS A 30 21.68 7.12 11.19
N CYS A 31 22.00 8.40 11.36
CA CYS A 31 22.89 9.13 10.46
C CYS A 31 24.34 8.66 10.64
N PRO A 32 25.13 8.46 9.57
CA PRO A 32 26.56 8.17 9.68
C PRO A 32 27.35 9.29 10.38
N ASN A 33 26.92 10.54 10.22
CA ASN A 33 27.52 11.72 10.88
C ASN A 33 26.95 11.99 12.28
N GLY A 34 25.99 11.18 12.75
CA GLY A 34 25.36 11.32 14.05
C GLY A 34 26.27 10.89 15.21
N SER A 35 26.04 11.48 16.38
CA SER A 35 26.69 11.07 17.65
C SER A 35 25.66 10.93 18.77
N GLU A 36 26.06 10.28 19.88
CA GLU A 36 25.16 10.07 21.02
C GLU A 36 24.73 11.42 21.63
N GLY A 37 23.41 11.59 21.80
CA GLY A 37 22.83 12.83 22.32
C GLY A 37 22.62 13.93 21.28
N ASP A 38 23.11 13.77 20.05
CA ASP A 38 22.83 14.71 18.98
C ASP A 38 21.38 14.58 18.49
N LYS A 39 20.62 15.66 18.65
CA LYS A 39 19.21 15.76 18.22
C LYS A 39 19.06 16.23 16.77
N TYR A 40 20.12 16.77 16.17
CA TYR A 40 20.10 17.23 14.79
C TYR A 40 20.10 16.04 13.83
N HIS A 41 20.93 15.03 14.11
CA HIS A 41 21.02 13.83 13.32
C HIS A 41 19.97 12.76 13.66
N LEU A 42 19.69 11.91 12.67
CA LEU A 42 18.71 10.85 12.76
C LEU A 42 19.13 9.81 13.81
N PHE A 43 18.19 9.49 14.71
CA PHE A 43 18.20 8.30 15.55
C PHE A 43 16.74 7.84 15.76
N THR A 44 16.44 6.58 15.46
CA THR A 44 15.13 5.98 15.77
C THR A 44 15.21 4.46 15.79
N TRP A 45 14.43 3.82 16.67
CA TRP A 45 14.40 2.36 16.77
C TRP A 45 13.69 1.73 15.58
N THR A 46 14.29 0.65 15.05
CA THR A 46 13.78 -0.01 13.85
C THR A 46 12.42 -0.66 14.09
N ASP A 47 12.22 -1.30 15.23
CA ASP A 47 10.97 -1.98 15.58
C ASP A 47 9.79 -1.01 15.71
N GLU A 48 9.99 0.17 16.32
CA GLU A 48 8.96 1.20 16.42
C GLU A 48 8.50 1.68 15.04
N ARG A 49 9.47 1.93 14.13
CA ARG A 49 9.16 2.33 12.75
C ARG A 49 8.48 1.21 11.97
N VAL A 50 8.90 -0.04 12.12
CA VAL A 50 8.26 -1.19 11.45
C VAL A 50 6.82 -1.36 11.91
N VAL A 51 6.52 -1.16 13.20
CA VAL A 51 5.13 -1.22 13.69
C VAL A 51 4.26 -0.14 13.04
N GLU A 52 4.72 1.11 13.00
CA GLU A 52 4.02 2.20 12.32
C GLU A 52 3.74 1.87 10.84
N GLU A 53 4.74 1.34 10.12
CA GLU A 53 4.58 0.96 8.71
C GLU A 53 3.58 -0.18 8.52
N VAL A 54 3.58 -1.17 9.41
CA VAL A 54 2.62 -2.29 9.34
C VAL A 54 1.20 -1.80 9.61
N GLU A 55 1.00 -0.85 10.51
CA GLU A 55 -0.30 -0.24 10.75
C GLU A 55 -0.79 0.55 9.54
N ASP A 56 0.08 1.37 8.94
CA ASP A 56 -0.25 2.13 7.73
C ASP A 56 -0.56 1.18 6.56
N LEU A 57 0.23 0.10 6.37
CA LEU A 57 -0.02 -0.93 5.35
C LEU A 57 -1.33 -1.69 5.55
N LYS A 58 -1.73 -1.97 6.79
CA LYS A 58 -3.03 -2.62 7.08
C LYS A 58 -4.19 -1.75 6.62
N CYS A 59 -4.14 -0.44 6.89
CA CYS A 59 -5.16 0.49 6.42
C CYS A 59 -5.25 0.49 4.90
N LEU A 60 -4.09 0.60 4.21
CA LEU A 60 -4.04 0.57 2.74
C LEU A 60 -4.58 -0.73 2.15
N VAL A 61 -4.34 -1.87 2.79
CA VAL A 61 -4.89 -3.16 2.36
C VAL A 61 -6.41 -3.18 2.48
N SER A 62 -6.97 -2.69 3.60
CA SER A 62 -8.42 -2.60 3.78
C SER A 62 -9.09 -1.67 2.77
N ASP A 63 -8.48 -0.53 2.46
CA ASP A 63 -8.99 0.40 1.44
C ASP A 63 -8.97 -0.26 0.05
N LEU A 64 -7.87 -0.93 -0.30
CA LEU A 64 -7.75 -1.65 -1.57
C LEU A 64 -8.74 -2.81 -1.68
N GLU A 65 -9.00 -3.53 -0.59
CA GLU A 65 -10.02 -4.59 -0.55
C GLU A 65 -11.42 -4.04 -0.84
N ALA A 66 -11.74 -2.85 -0.34
CA ALA A 66 -13.00 -2.16 -0.62
C ALA A 66 -13.10 -1.76 -2.10
N GLU A 67 -12.07 -1.13 -2.66
CA GLU A 67 -12.03 -0.76 -4.08
C GLU A 67 -12.15 -1.99 -4.99
N VAL A 68 -11.45 -3.09 -4.67
CA VAL A 68 -11.55 -4.35 -5.43
C VAL A 68 -12.97 -4.92 -5.37
N SER A 69 -13.66 -4.79 -4.23
CA SER A 69 -15.05 -5.23 -4.10
C SER A 69 -15.99 -4.40 -4.98
N GLU A 70 -15.79 -3.08 -5.04
CA GLU A 70 -16.57 -2.17 -5.89
C GLU A 70 -16.36 -2.47 -7.38
N VAL A 71 -15.10 -2.57 -7.81
CA VAL A 71 -14.76 -2.90 -9.20
C VAL A 71 -15.35 -4.25 -9.62
N LYS A 72 -15.34 -5.25 -8.72
CA LYS A 72 -15.99 -6.55 -9.00
C LYS A 72 -17.50 -6.41 -9.21
N ALA A 73 -18.17 -5.55 -8.44
CA ALA A 73 -19.60 -5.31 -8.59
C ALA A 73 -19.91 -4.62 -9.93
N ASP A 74 -19.10 -3.64 -10.32
CA ASP A 74 -19.23 -2.93 -11.61
C ASP A 74 -19.00 -3.87 -12.79
N VAL A 75 -17.98 -4.73 -12.74
CA VAL A 75 -17.72 -5.74 -13.78
C VAL A 75 -18.93 -6.67 -13.95
N ALA A 76 -19.47 -7.19 -12.84
CA ALA A 76 -20.67 -8.04 -12.89
C ALA A 76 -21.91 -7.30 -13.44
N GLY A 77 -22.02 -5.99 -13.20
CA GLY A 77 -23.06 -5.13 -13.77
C GLY A 77 -22.91 -4.95 -15.28
N LEU A 78 -21.69 -4.70 -15.76
CA LEU A 78 -21.39 -4.56 -17.18
C LEU A 78 -21.60 -5.86 -17.96
N GLU A 79 -21.21 -7.01 -17.38
CA GLU A 79 -21.47 -8.34 -17.97
C GLU A 79 -22.96 -8.55 -18.27
N LYS A 80 -23.84 -8.23 -17.30
CA LYS A 80 -25.30 -8.33 -17.48
C LYS A 80 -25.83 -7.37 -18.55
N GLN A 81 -25.28 -6.16 -18.65
CA GLN A 81 -25.68 -5.20 -19.69
C GLN A 81 -25.29 -5.69 -21.09
N VAL A 82 -24.12 -6.32 -21.22
CA VAL A 82 -23.67 -6.95 -22.47
C VAL A 82 -24.60 -8.10 -22.85
N GLU A 83 -24.91 -9.00 -21.93
CA GLU A 83 -25.84 -10.12 -22.15
C GLU A 83 -27.23 -9.62 -22.61
N HIS A 84 -27.77 -8.62 -21.92
CA HIS A 84 -29.06 -8.02 -22.28
C HIS A 84 -29.02 -7.41 -23.70
N SER A 85 -27.97 -6.66 -24.02
CA SER A 85 -27.79 -6.04 -25.33
C SER A 85 -27.71 -7.08 -26.44
N MET A 86 -26.98 -8.18 -26.22
CA MET A 86 -26.89 -9.31 -27.15
C MET A 86 -28.26 -9.96 -27.40
N ALA A 87 -29.07 -10.17 -26.35
CA ALA A 87 -30.41 -10.73 -26.48
C ALA A 87 -31.33 -9.82 -27.31
N MET A 88 -31.28 -8.50 -27.08
CA MET A 88 -32.07 -7.53 -27.83
C MET A 88 -31.70 -7.49 -29.31
N ILE A 89 -30.41 -7.54 -29.65
CA ILE A 89 -29.93 -7.64 -31.03
C ILE A 89 -30.44 -8.92 -31.70
N GLY A 90 -30.42 -10.05 -30.98
CA GLY A 90 -30.97 -11.33 -31.48
C GLY A 90 -32.46 -11.25 -31.81
N LEU A 91 -33.26 -10.65 -30.93
CA LEU A 91 -34.70 -10.45 -31.16
C LEU A 91 -34.99 -9.52 -32.34
N ALA A 92 -34.21 -8.44 -32.50
CA ALA A 92 -34.36 -7.51 -33.62
C ALA A 92 -34.05 -8.20 -34.96
N ARG A 93 -33.00 -9.02 -35.00
CA ARG A 93 -32.63 -9.81 -36.18
C ARG A 93 -33.72 -10.83 -36.55
N ASN A 94 -34.27 -11.57 -35.59
CA ASN A 94 -35.33 -12.55 -35.86
C ASN A 94 -36.62 -11.89 -36.39
N ARG A 95 -37.03 -10.74 -35.82
CA ARG A 95 -38.21 -10.00 -36.29
C ARG A 95 -38.06 -9.52 -37.74
N CYS A 96 -36.86 -9.15 -38.16
CA CYS A 96 -36.59 -8.70 -39.54
C CYS A 96 -36.75 -9.85 -40.56
N CYS A 97 -36.39 -11.09 -40.20
CA CYS A 97 -36.50 -12.25 -41.10
C CYS A 97 -37.92 -12.83 -41.22
N THR A 98 -38.84 -12.53 -40.29
CA THR A 98 -40.23 -13.04 -40.33
C THR A 98 -41.22 -12.17 -41.12
N ILE A 99 -40.79 -11.00 -41.60
CA ILE A 99 -41.64 -10.04 -42.34
C ILE A 99 -41.38 -10.10 -43.87
N LEU A 100 -40.38 -10.87 -44.32
CA LEU A 100 -40.09 -11.20 -45.72
C LEU A 100 -40.58 -12.61 -46.06
#